data_AF-A0A6A8G2I9-F1
#
_entry.id   AF-A0A6A8G2I9-F1
#
_cell.length_a   1.000
_cell.length_b   1.000
_cell.length_c   1.000
_cell.angle_alpha   90.00
_cell.angle_beta   90.00
_cell.angle_gamma   90.00
#
_symmetry.space_group_name_H-M   'P 1'
#
loop_
_entity.id
_entity.type
_entity.pdbx_description
1 polymer ?
#
loop_
_entity_poly.entity_id
_entity_poly.type
_entity_poly.pdbx_seq_one_letter_code
_entity_poly.pdbx_strand_id
1 'polypeptide(L)'
;YRAIDADGHTLDISLRKKRDNHSAYTFIKRLIKQFGKPQMIITDQAPSTKVAMSKVIKDFKLTPNCHCNSKYLNNLIEQDHRHIKVRKISYQSINTAKNTIKGIECIYGLY
;
A
#
# COMPACT_ATOMS: atom_id res chain seq x y z
N TYR A 1 -0.47 1.35 -4.71
CA TYR A 1 -0.26 0.82 -3.35
C TYR A 1 -1.20 1.55 -2.41
N ARG A 2 -1.82 0.86 -1.46
CA ARG A 2 -2.63 1.44 -0.38
C ARG A 2 -2.15 0.81 0.92
N ALA A 3 -2.10 1.59 1.98
CA ALA A 3 -1.81 1.12 3.32
C ALA A 3 -2.95 1.49 4.24
N ILE A 4 -3.31 0.56 5.09
CA ILE A 4 -4.32 0.72 6.12
C ILE A 4 -3.70 0.37 7.48
N ASP A 5 -4.26 0.91 8.55
CA ASP A 5 -3.93 0.51 9.91
C ASP A 5 -4.71 -0.76 10.31
N ALA A 6 -4.52 -1.20 11.56
CA ALA A 6 -5.21 -2.36 12.10
C ALA A 6 -6.72 -2.12 12.34
N ASP A 7 -7.12 -0.86 12.49
CA ASP A 7 -8.50 -0.44 12.71
C ASP A 7 -9.29 -0.26 11.39
N GLY A 8 -8.61 -0.43 10.24
CA GLY A 8 -9.20 -0.31 8.90
C GLY A 8 -9.16 1.10 8.32
N HIS A 9 -8.54 2.06 9.00
CA HIS A 9 -8.37 3.41 8.46
C HIS A 9 -7.25 3.45 7.43
N THR A 10 -7.45 4.23 6.39
CA THR A 10 -6.44 4.41 5.35
C THR A 10 -5.35 5.34 5.82
N LEU A 11 -4.12 4.82 5.89
CA LEU A 11 -2.94 5.60 6.21
C LEU A 11 -2.47 6.38 4.98
N ASP A 12 -2.43 5.74 3.81
CA ASP A 12 -1.88 6.35 2.59
C ASP A 12 -2.26 5.59 1.31
N ILE A 13 -2.31 6.32 0.20
CA ILE A 13 -2.54 5.77 -1.15
C ILE A 13 -1.52 6.35 -2.13
N SER A 14 -0.86 5.46 -2.85
CA SER A 14 0.00 5.78 -3.98
C SER A 14 -0.54 5.17 -5.28
N LEU A 15 -0.98 6.05 -6.18
CA LEU A 15 -1.38 5.69 -7.54
C LEU A 15 -0.14 5.67 -8.45
N ARG A 16 0.13 4.53 -9.08
CA ARG A 16 1.26 4.33 -10.00
C ARG A 16 0.78 3.62 -11.26
N LYS A 17 1.38 3.96 -12.42
CA LYS A 17 1.06 3.32 -13.72
C LYS A 17 1.54 1.87 -13.80
N LYS A 18 2.69 1.59 -13.17
CA LYS A 18 3.32 0.26 -13.14
C LYS A 18 3.57 -0.16 -11.69
N ARG A 19 3.50 -1.47 -11.45
CA ARG A 19 3.92 -2.09 -10.18
C ARG A 19 5.37 -2.51 -10.30
N ASP A 20 6.27 -1.65 -9.86
CA ASP A 20 7.71 -1.88 -9.85
C ASP A 20 8.26 -1.96 -8.42
N ASN A 21 9.40 -2.63 -8.27
CA ASN A 21 10.08 -2.86 -7.00
C ASN A 21 10.48 -1.53 -6.33
N HIS A 22 10.88 -0.54 -7.14
CA HIS A 22 11.27 0.78 -6.64
C HIS A 22 10.08 1.53 -6.07
N SER A 23 8.95 1.58 -6.76
CA SER A 23 7.74 2.21 -6.23
C SER A 23 7.22 1.54 -4.96
N ALA A 24 7.28 0.20 -4.86
CA ALA A 24 6.91 -0.52 -3.63
C ALA A 24 7.81 -0.10 -2.46
N TYR A 25 9.13 -0.09 -2.68
CA TYR A 25 10.11 0.33 -1.68
C TYR A 25 9.87 1.77 -1.22
N THR A 26 9.72 2.71 -2.16
CA THR A 26 9.54 4.13 -1.84
C THR A 26 8.23 4.37 -1.07
N PHE A 27 7.16 3.63 -1.40
CA PHE A 27 5.90 3.69 -0.67
C PHE A 27 6.04 3.22 0.79
N ILE A 28 6.61 2.03 1.00
CA ILE A 28 6.82 1.48 2.35
C ILE A 28 7.78 2.36 3.16
N LYS A 29 8.85 2.84 2.54
CA LYS A 29 9.81 3.77 3.15
C LYS A 29 9.14 5.05 3.63
N ARG A 30 8.22 5.61 2.84
CA ARG A 30 7.46 6.82 3.22
C ARG A 30 6.63 6.55 4.47
N LEU A 31 5.91 5.44 4.51
CA LEU A 31 5.09 5.05 5.67
C LEU A 31 5.91 4.89 6.94
N ILE A 32 7.05 4.20 6.87
CA ILE A 32 7.93 4.00 8.03
C ILE A 32 8.50 5.33 8.54
N LYS A 33 8.83 6.26 7.63
CA LYS A 33 9.29 7.59 8.02
C LYS A 33 8.21 8.43 8.69
N GLN A 34 6.95 8.29 8.25
CA GLN A 34 5.84 9.09 8.73
C GLN A 34 5.26 8.54 10.04
N PHE A 35 5.06 7.22 10.13
CA PHE A 35 4.39 6.55 11.25
C PHE A 35 5.36 5.82 12.19
N GLY A 36 6.66 5.81 11.89
CA GLY A 36 7.67 5.11 12.67
C GLY A 36 7.80 3.63 12.29
N LYS A 37 8.50 2.86 13.14
CA LYS A 37 8.77 1.44 12.90
C LYS A 37 7.50 0.60 13.16
N PRO A 38 6.97 -0.10 12.15
CA PRO A 38 5.81 -0.96 12.35
C PRO A 38 6.21 -2.23 13.10
N GLN A 39 5.30 -2.76 13.91
CA GLN A 39 5.46 -4.07 14.54
C GLN A 39 5.28 -5.21 13.54
N MET A 40 4.30 -5.08 12.64
CA MET A 40 4.00 -6.04 11.60
C MET A 40 3.54 -5.32 10.32
N ILE A 41 4.05 -5.77 9.18
CA ILE A 41 3.65 -5.35 7.85
C ILE A 41 3.10 -6.57 7.14
N ILE A 42 1.84 -6.46 6.71
CA ILE A 42 1.18 -7.47 5.89
C ILE A 42 1.21 -6.98 4.45
N THR A 43 1.75 -7.79 3.54
CA THR A 43 1.73 -7.47 2.10
C THR A 43 1.09 -8.59 1.30
N ASP A 44 0.69 -8.26 0.08
CA ASP A 44 0.36 -9.24 -0.94
C ASP A 44 1.58 -10.13 -1.27
N GLN A 45 1.34 -11.25 -1.95
CA GLN A 45 2.38 -12.17 -2.42
C GLN A 45 3.03 -11.68 -3.73
N ALA A 46 3.00 -10.37 -4.02
CA ALA A 46 3.61 -9.85 -5.24
C ALA A 46 5.15 -9.93 -5.18
N PRO A 47 5.84 -10.27 -6.29
CA PRO A 47 7.30 -10.30 -6.30
C PRO A 47 7.94 -8.95 -5.96
N SER A 48 7.30 -7.85 -6.37
CA SER A 48 7.82 -6.50 -6.13
C SER A 48 7.76 -6.07 -4.67
N THR A 49 6.73 -6.48 -3.93
CA THR A 49 6.59 -6.19 -2.50
C THR A 49 7.56 -7.03 -1.68
N LYS A 50 7.82 -8.27 -2.07
CA LYS A 50 8.85 -9.11 -1.44
C LYS A 50 10.25 -8.49 -1.53
N VAL A 51 10.67 -8.07 -2.73
CA VAL A 51 11.98 -7.42 -2.93
C VAL A 51 12.08 -6.09 -2.16
N ALA A 52 11.01 -5.29 -2.18
CA ALA A 52 10.95 -4.05 -1.42
C ALA A 52 11.08 -4.29 0.10
N MET A 53 10.38 -5.28 0.64
CA MET A 53 10.42 -5.64 2.06
C MET A 53 11.79 -6.09 2.51
N SER A 54 12.48 -6.96 1.76
CA SER A 54 13.86 -7.34 2.08
C SER A 54 14.79 -6.14 2.19
N LYS A 55 14.62 -5.14 1.32
CA LYS A 55 15.42 -3.92 1.33
C LYS A 55 15.07 -3.01 2.51
N VAL A 56 13.78 -2.85 2.80
CA VAL A 56 13.27 -2.05 3.93
C VAL A 56 13.73 -2.63 5.28
N ILE A 57 13.64 -3.95 5.46
CA ILE A 57 14.07 -4.62 6.69
C ILE A 57 15.55 -4.34 6.96
N LYS A 58 16.39 -4.41 5.92
CA LYS A 58 17.82 -4.09 6.00
C LYS A 58 18.06 -2.60 6.32
N ASP A 59 17.40 -1.70 5.61
CA ASP A 59 17.63 -0.25 5.73
C ASP A 59 17.18 0.32 7.08
N PHE A 60 16.05 -0.17 7.61
CA PHE A 60 15.44 0.32 8.85
C PHE A 60 15.75 -0.53 10.08
N LYS A 61 16.54 -1.61 9.92
CA LYS A 61 16.85 -2.59 10.96
C LYS A 61 15.57 -3.10 11.64
N LEU A 62 14.60 -3.49 10.83
CA LEU A 62 13.35 -4.09 11.34
C LEU A 62 13.60 -5.53 11.76
N THR A 63 12.74 -6.05 12.64
CA THR A 63 12.82 -7.46 13.03
C THR A 63 12.49 -8.35 11.82
N PRO A 64 13.21 -9.46 11.58
CA PRO A 64 12.94 -10.32 10.42
C PRO A 64 11.51 -10.87 10.38
N ASN A 65 10.89 -11.05 11.54
CA ASN A 65 9.52 -11.54 11.70
C ASN A 65 8.44 -10.45 11.56
N CYS A 66 8.82 -9.20 11.24
CA CYS A 66 7.85 -8.12 11.04
C CYS A 66 7.08 -8.23 9.71
N HIS A 67 7.37 -9.21 8.84
CA HIS A 67 6.73 -9.34 7.53
C HIS A 67 5.88 -10.59 7.45
N CYS A 68 4.61 -10.43 7.04
CA CYS A 68 3.69 -11.53 6.78
C CYS A 68 3.11 -11.44 5.37
N ASN A 69 3.03 -12.58 4.68
CA ASN A 69 2.46 -12.72 3.34
C ASN A 69 1.20 -13.61 3.36
N SER A 70 0.25 -13.30 4.24
CA SER A 70 -0.99 -14.06 4.37
C SER A 70 -2.01 -13.64 3.31
N LYS A 71 -2.39 -14.61 2.46
CA LYS A 71 -3.48 -14.44 1.49
C LYS A 71 -4.80 -14.08 2.17
N TYR A 72 -5.08 -14.65 3.34
CA TYR A 72 -6.33 -14.40 4.06
C TYR A 72 -6.43 -12.97 4.56
N LEU A 73 -5.36 -12.44 5.15
CA LEU A 73 -5.31 -11.04 5.60
C LEU A 73 -5.38 -10.08 4.42
N ASN A 74 -4.71 -10.40 3.31
CA ASN A 74 -4.82 -9.61 2.10
C ASN A 74 -6.24 -9.65 1.50
N ASN A 75 -6.94 -10.79 1.58
CA ASN A 75 -8.33 -10.91 1.12
C ASN A 75 -9.29 -10.06 1.97
N LEU A 76 -9.06 -9.96 3.29
CA LEU A 76 -9.87 -9.11 4.17
C LEU A 76 -9.73 -7.63 3.77
N ILE A 77 -8.50 -7.20 3.49
CA ILE A 77 -8.20 -5.87 2.95
C ILE A 77 -8.87 -5.68 1.58
N GLU A 78 -8.74 -6.65 0.67
CA GLU A 78 -9.37 -6.58 -0.65
C GLU A 78 -10.89 -6.54 -0.59
N GLN A 79 -11.50 -7.16 0.42
CA GLN A 79 -12.95 -7.16 0.64
C GLN A 79 -13.45 -5.81 1.17
N ASP A 80 -12.75 -5.19 2.12
CA ASP A 80 -13.02 -3.81 2.54
C ASP A 80 -13.05 -2.86 1.33
N HIS A 81 -12.12 -3.08 0.39
CA HIS A 81 -11.99 -2.27 -0.81
C HIS A 81 -13.14 -2.46 -1.82
N ARG A 82 -14.03 -3.44 -1.64
CA ARG A 82 -15.09 -3.76 -2.60
C ARG A 82 -16.08 -2.61 -2.75
N HIS A 83 -16.40 -1.91 -1.65
CA HIS A 83 -17.29 -0.74 -1.68
C HIS A 83 -16.71 0.43 -2.50
N ILE A 84 -15.40 0.65 -2.43
CA ILE A 84 -14.71 1.70 -3.19
C ILE A 84 -14.57 1.30 -4.67
N LYS A 85 -14.26 0.02 -4.93
CA LYS A 85 -14.09 -0.52 -6.30
C LYS A 85 -15.39 -0.58 -7.11
N VAL A 86 -16.57 -0.63 -6.49
CA VAL A 86 -17.87 -0.69 -7.21
C VAL A 86 -18.13 0.56 -8.05
N ARG A 87 -17.46 1.69 -7.79
CA ARG A 87 -17.43 2.89 -8.66
C ARG A 87 -16.50 2.69 -9.88
N LYS A 88 -16.60 1.54 -10.56
CA LYS A 88 -15.67 1.06 -11.61
C LYS A 88 -15.48 1.99 -12.82
N ILE A 89 -16.37 2.95 -13.04
CA ILE A 89 -16.39 3.76 -14.27
C ILE A 89 -15.16 4.69 -14.36
N SER A 90 -14.56 5.06 -13.23
CA SER A 90 -13.54 6.12 -13.18
C SER A 90 -12.10 5.67 -12.89
N TYR A 91 -11.81 4.36 -12.80
CA TYR A 91 -10.43 3.85 -12.63
C TYR A 91 -9.72 3.51 -13.95
N GLN A 92 -10.25 3.96 -15.10
CA GLN A 92 -9.71 3.65 -16.42
C GLN A 92 -8.37 4.32 -16.72
N SER A 93 -8.09 5.45 -16.07
CA SER A 93 -6.81 6.17 -16.16
C SER A 93 -6.36 6.64 -14.77
N ILE A 94 -5.07 6.94 -14.63
CA ILE A 94 -4.52 7.51 -13.38
C ILE A 94 -5.22 8.83 -13.04
N ASN A 95 -5.55 9.65 -14.03
CA ASN A 95 -6.18 10.95 -13.83
C ASN A 95 -7.61 10.80 -13.31
N THR A 96 -8.40 9.90 -13.91
CA THR A 96 -9.77 9.63 -13.45
C THR A 96 -9.77 8.93 -12.08
N ALA A 97 -8.82 8.03 -11.82
CA ALA A 97 -8.64 7.39 -10.52
C ALA A 97 -8.27 8.41 -9.44
N LYS A 98 -7.34 9.33 -9.75
CA LYS A 98 -6.93 10.43 -8.89
C LYS A 98 -8.12 11.33 -8.55
N ASN A 99 -8.91 11.74 -9.53
CA ASN A 99 -10.08 12.60 -9.28
C ASN A 99 -11.15 11.90 -8.43
N THR A 100 -11.34 10.60 -8.62
CA THR A 100 -12.32 9.81 -7.85
C THR A 100 -11.90 9.64 -6.40
N ILE A 101 -10.64 9.27 -6.17
CA ILE A 101 -10.13 9.06 -4.82
C ILE A 101 -9.95 10.41 -4.09
N LYS A 102 -9.67 11.52 -4.80
CA LYS A 102 -9.46 12.85 -4.16
C LYS A 102 -10.70 13.32 -3.39
N GLY A 103 -11.89 12.89 -3.79
CA GLY A 103 -13.14 13.18 -3.09
C GLY A 103 -13.51 12.21 -1.97
N ILE A 104 -12.70 11.16 -1.73
CA ILE A 104 -12.97 10.10 -0.75
C ILE A 104 -11.82 9.99 0.27
N GLU A 105 -10.56 10.17 -0.15
CA GLU A 105 -9.36 9.94 0.65
C GLU A 105 -8.24 10.95 0.30
N CYS A 106 -7.33 11.20 1.24
CA CYS A 106 -6.17 12.08 1.01
C CYS A 106 -5.13 11.37 0.12
N ILE A 107 -5.01 11.76 -1.15
CA ILE A 107 -4.02 11.20 -2.08
C ILE A 107 -2.76 12.06 -2.08
N TYR A 108 -1.67 11.54 -1.51
CA TYR A 108 -0.33 12.05 -1.80
C TYR A 108 0.19 11.42 -3.09
N GLY A 109 -0.33 11.94 -4.22
CA GLY A 109 0.21 11.64 -5.55
C GLY A 109 1.58 12.28 -5.66
N LEU A 110 2.63 11.51 -5.41
CA LEU A 110 4.00 11.97 -5.67
C LEU A 110 4.16 12.16 -7.18
N TYR A 111 4.46 13.41 -7.54
CA TYR A 111 5.22 13.77 -8.73
C TYR A 111 6.45 12.86 -8.88
#